data_AF-A0A9N9KE98-F1
#
_entry.id   AF-A0A9N9KE98-F1
#
_cell.length_a   1.000
_cell.length_b   1.000
_cell.length_c   1.000
_cell.angle_alpha   90.00
_cell.angle_beta   90.00
_cell.angle_gamma   90.00
#
_symmetry.space_group_name_H-M   'P 1'
#
loop_
_entity.id
_entity.type
_entity.pdbx_description
1 polymer ?
#
loop_
_entity_poly.entity_id
_entity_poly.type
_entity_poly.pdbx_seq_one_letter_code
_entity_poly.pdbx_strand_id
1 'polypeptide(L)'
;LWWIQGNIHPKAHWDEASLPYLLKSDVDWEKYTERTDFFNVHGNWEWIDGNVCVYELPLGPHGTCSRAIERLISSKDPEMMLVSLGDSRTRVGGRGKEADESFVPFDKPEINSNGREGPNS
;
A
#
# COMPACT_ATOMS: atom_id res chain seq x y z
N LEU A 1 -6.61 -18.01 2.45
CA LEU A 1 -5.51 -18.62 1.66
C LEU A 1 -4.40 -17.61 1.39
N TRP A 2 -4.69 -16.43 0.86
CA TRP A 2 -3.68 -15.42 0.51
C TRP A 2 -2.78 -15.01 1.69
N TRP A 3 -3.34 -14.69 2.87
CA TRP A 3 -2.54 -14.40 4.07
C TRP A 3 -1.50 -15.49 4.38
N ILE A 4 -1.83 -16.78 4.16
CA ILE A 4 -0.99 -17.93 4.50
C ILE A 4 0.00 -18.28 3.39
N GLN A 5 -0.40 -18.11 2.13
CA GLN A 5 0.33 -18.61 0.96
C GLN A 5 1.03 -17.51 0.15
N GLY A 6 0.79 -16.24 0.45
CA GLY A 6 1.30 -15.10 -0.31
C GLY A 6 0.69 -14.90 -1.70
N ASN A 7 -0.14 -15.84 -2.15
CA ASN A 7 -0.71 -15.85 -3.50
C ASN A 7 -2.23 -15.82 -3.48
N ILE A 8 -2.79 -15.11 -4.46
CA ILE A 8 -4.22 -15.12 -4.79
C ILE A 8 -4.58 -16.53 -5.26
N HIS A 9 -5.38 -17.25 -4.48
CA HIS A 9 -5.75 -18.60 -4.86
C HIS A 9 -6.75 -18.58 -6.04
N PRO A 10 -6.54 -19.32 -7.14
CA PRO A 10 -7.42 -19.27 -8.33
C PRO A 10 -8.86 -19.73 -8.07
N LYS A 11 -9.08 -20.50 -7.00
CA LYS A 11 -10.42 -20.95 -6.56
C LYS A 11 -11.08 -20.01 -5.55
N ALA A 12 -10.41 -18.94 -5.15
CA ALA A 12 -11.08 -17.88 -4.40
C ALA A 12 -11.75 -17.00 -5.45
N HIS A 13 -13.08 -16.96 -5.41
CA HIS A 13 -13.94 -16.20 -6.31
C HIS A 13 -13.77 -14.69 -6.05
N TRP A 14 -12.59 -14.16 -6.36
CA TRP A 14 -12.21 -12.77 -6.08
C TRP A 14 -12.98 -11.77 -6.95
N ASP A 15 -13.49 -12.22 -8.08
CA ASP A 15 -14.44 -11.51 -8.93
C ASP A 15 -15.80 -11.28 -8.25
N GLU A 16 -16.14 -12.09 -7.25
CA GLU A 16 -17.37 -11.96 -6.44
C GLU A 16 -17.10 -11.30 -5.07
N ALA A 17 -15.83 -11.04 -4.73
CA ALA A 17 -15.46 -10.51 -3.43
C ALA A 17 -15.86 -9.03 -3.29
N SER A 18 -16.50 -8.68 -2.17
CA SER A 18 -16.75 -7.29 -1.80
C SER A 18 -15.52 -6.70 -1.11
N LEU A 19 -15.03 -5.55 -1.61
CA LEU A 19 -13.91 -4.82 -1.03
C LEU A 19 -14.40 -3.72 -0.07
N PRO A 20 -13.67 -3.43 1.03
CA PRO A 20 -12.44 -4.08 1.45
C PRO A 20 -12.66 -5.49 1.98
N TYR A 21 -11.82 -6.43 1.53
CA TYR A 21 -11.90 -7.82 1.95
C TYR A 21 -10.99 -8.07 3.15
N LEU A 22 -11.55 -8.52 4.28
CA LEU A 22 -10.78 -8.88 5.47
C LEU A 22 -10.00 -10.18 5.24
N LEU A 23 -8.67 -10.08 5.16
CA LEU A 23 -7.78 -11.23 5.04
C LEU A 23 -7.51 -11.91 6.38
N LYS A 24 -7.28 -11.11 7.42
CA LYS A 24 -6.93 -11.61 8.75
C LYS A 24 -7.15 -10.54 9.83
N SER A 25 -7.68 -10.94 10.98
CA SER A 25 -7.74 -10.12 12.20
C SER A 25 -6.64 -10.50 13.19
N ASP A 26 -6.43 -9.64 14.20
CA ASP A 26 -5.53 -9.85 15.33
C ASP A 26 -4.06 -10.04 14.89
N VAL A 27 -3.64 -9.16 13.98
CA VAL A 27 -2.28 -9.10 13.45
C VAL A 27 -1.62 -7.85 14.01
N ASP A 28 -0.55 -8.01 14.77
CA ASP A 28 0.30 -6.89 15.16
C ASP A 28 1.08 -6.33 13.96
N TRP A 29 1.61 -5.12 14.13
CA TRP A 29 2.32 -4.41 13.08
C TRP A 29 3.56 -5.16 12.57
N GLU A 30 4.36 -5.73 13.46
CA GLU A 30 5.61 -6.40 13.10
C GLU A 30 5.31 -7.61 12.20
N LYS A 31 4.35 -8.44 12.60
CA LYS A 31 3.92 -9.61 11.84
C LYS A 31 3.28 -9.25 10.51
N TYR A 32 2.56 -8.14 10.46
CA TYR A 32 2.09 -7.58 9.18
C TYR A 32 3.29 -7.28 8.28
N THR A 33 4.24 -6.47 8.75
CA THR A 33 5.41 -6.04 7.97
C THR A 33 6.26 -7.20 7.48
N GLU A 34 6.57 -8.16 8.36
CA GLU A 34 7.35 -9.36 8.02
C GLU A 34 6.67 -10.16 6.91
N ARG A 35 5.34 -10.30 6.95
CA ARG A 35 4.61 -11.07 5.93
C ARG A 35 4.48 -10.35 4.61
N THR A 36 4.20 -9.05 4.64
CA THR A 36 4.14 -8.26 3.41
C THR A 36 5.47 -8.29 2.67
N ASP A 37 6.58 -8.21 3.41
CA ASP A 37 7.93 -8.27 2.85
C ASP A 37 8.27 -9.70 2.38
N PHE A 38 7.95 -10.71 3.18
CA PHE A 38 8.22 -12.12 2.85
C PHE A 38 7.51 -12.57 1.58
N PHE A 39 6.25 -12.16 1.40
CA PHE A 39 5.47 -12.52 0.21
C PHE A 39 5.59 -11.52 -0.94
N ASN A 40 6.28 -10.39 -0.74
CA ASN A 40 6.38 -9.29 -1.70
C ASN A 40 5.00 -8.86 -2.24
N VAL A 41 4.04 -8.70 -1.33
CA VAL A 41 2.64 -8.31 -1.64
C VAL A 41 2.38 -6.84 -1.38
N HIS A 42 3.43 -6.02 -1.50
CA HIS A 42 3.33 -4.58 -1.28
C HIS A 42 2.26 -3.95 -2.18
N GLY A 43 1.58 -2.91 -1.69
CA GLY A 43 0.48 -2.21 -2.37
C GLY A 43 -0.84 -2.98 -2.41
N ASN A 44 -0.86 -4.28 -2.06
CA ASN A 44 -2.08 -5.10 -2.13
C ASN A 44 -2.79 -5.23 -0.79
N TRP A 45 -2.04 -5.13 0.32
CA TRP A 45 -2.57 -5.27 1.68
C TRP A 45 -2.47 -3.93 2.41
N GLU A 46 -3.51 -3.60 3.18
CA GLU A 46 -3.47 -2.52 4.17
C GLU A 46 -3.66 -3.08 5.58
N TRP A 47 -3.04 -2.43 6.55
CA TRP A 47 -3.20 -2.76 7.97
C TRP A 47 -3.98 -1.68 8.70
N ILE A 48 -5.12 -2.04 9.30
CA ILE A 48 -6.03 -1.11 9.97
C ILE A 48 -6.47 -1.71 11.29
N ASP A 49 -6.03 -1.12 12.39
CA ASP A 49 -6.43 -1.45 13.76
C ASP A 49 -6.33 -2.95 14.06
N GLY A 50 -5.21 -3.57 13.66
CA GLY A 50 -4.97 -5.01 13.86
C GLY A 50 -5.55 -5.91 12.77
N ASN A 51 -6.23 -5.36 11.76
CA ASN A 51 -6.80 -6.10 10.64
C ASN A 51 -5.98 -5.90 9.38
N VAL A 52 -5.81 -6.98 8.62
CA VAL A 52 -5.22 -6.96 7.27
C VAL A 52 -6.35 -7.03 6.25
N CYS A 53 -6.42 -6.03 5.39
CA CYS A 53 -7.49 -5.86 4.41
C CYS A 53 -6.92 -5.75 2.99
N VAL A 54 -7.67 -6.22 2.00
CA VAL A 54 -7.41 -5.96 0.57
C VAL A 54 -8.40 -4.90 0.13
N TYR A 55 -7.89 -3.78 -0.39
CA TYR A 55 -8.70 -2.69 -0.94
C TYR A 55 -8.78 -2.71 -2.45
N GLU A 56 -7.77 -3.31 -3.09
CA GLU A 56 -7.70 -3.47 -4.53
C GLU A 56 -7.03 -4.80 -4.87
N LEU A 57 -7.50 -5.44 -5.94
CA LEU A 57 -6.85 -6.62 -6.51
C LEU A 57 -5.86 -6.15 -7.58
N PRO A 58 -4.68 -6.78 -7.71
CA PRO A 58 -3.68 -6.44 -8.72
C PRO A 58 -4.15 -6.85 -10.12
N LEU A 59 -5.15 -6.15 -10.65
CA LEU A 59 -5.73 -6.35 -11.96
C LEU A 59 -5.05 -5.39 -12.95
N GLY A 60 -4.74 -5.90 -14.14
CA GLY A 60 -3.89 -5.22 -15.15
C GLY A 60 -4.24 -3.77 -15.56
N PRO A 61 -5.49 -3.27 -15.49
CA PRO A 61 -5.80 -1.88 -15.87
C PRO A 61 -5.17 -0.82 -14.95
N HIS A 62 -4.94 -1.15 -13.68
CA HIS A 62 -4.54 -0.23 -12.62
C HIS A 62 -3.25 0.53 -12.94
N GLY A 63 -2.19 -0.18 -13.32
CA GLY A 63 -0.90 0.45 -13.63
C GLY A 63 -0.91 1.39 -14.83
N THR A 64 -1.90 1.28 -15.73
CA THR A 64 -2.04 2.24 -16.84
C THR A 64 -2.65 3.55 -16.35
N CYS A 65 -3.61 3.49 -15.43
CA CYS A 65 -4.25 4.65 -14.82
C CYS A 65 -3.29 5.41 -13.91
N SER A 66 -2.55 4.70 -13.04
CA SER A 66 -1.59 5.34 -12.11
C SER A 66 -0.53 6.14 -12.85
N ARG A 67 0.09 5.57 -13.90
CA ARG A 67 1.08 6.27 -14.75
C ARG A 67 0.52 7.47 -15.50
N ALA A 68 -0.77 7.46 -15.85
CA ALA A 68 -1.39 8.61 -16.50
C ALA A 68 -1.56 9.79 -15.52
N ILE A 69 -1.92 9.49 -14.27
CA ILE A 69 -2.04 10.47 -13.19
C ILE A 69 -0.67 11.03 -12.82
N GLU A 70 0.34 10.17 -12.64
CA GLU A 70 1.74 10.55 -12.38
C GLU A 70 2.22 11.59 -13.40
N ARG A 71 2.10 11.26 -14.70
CA ARG A 71 2.50 12.16 -15.81
C ARG A 71 1.78 13.51 -15.76
N LEU A 72 0.50 13.52 -15.42
CA LEU A 72 -0.27 14.76 -15.33
C LEU A 72 0.26 15.64 -14.20
N ILE A 73 0.49 15.05 -13.02
CA ILE A 73 0.98 15.77 -11.84
C ILE A 73 2.40 16.32 -12.11
N SER A 74 3.32 15.50 -12.62
CA SER A 74 4.68 15.93 -12.96
C SER A 74 4.71 17.03 -14.02
N SER A 75 3.74 17.06 -14.95
CA SER A 75 3.66 18.11 -15.97
C SER A 75 3.21 19.47 -15.44
N LYS A 76 2.55 19.51 -14.28
CA LYS A 76 1.96 20.73 -13.71
C LYS A 76 2.90 21.49 -12.78
N ASP A 77 3.85 20.79 -12.16
CA ASP A 77 4.84 21.40 -11.28
C ASP A 77 6.20 20.68 -11.42
N PRO A 78 7.00 21.05 -12.44
CA PRO A 78 8.31 20.46 -12.68
C PRO A 78 9.39 20.96 -11.70
N GLU A 79 9.13 22.02 -10.92
CA GLU A 79 10.07 22.58 -9.93
C GLU A 79 9.88 21.98 -8.53
N MET A 80 8.68 21.52 -8.17
CA MET A 80 8.54 20.52 -7.11
C MET A 80 9.17 19.22 -7.60
N MET A 81 10.39 18.91 -7.13
CA MET A 81 10.91 17.54 -7.21
C MET A 81 10.03 16.62 -6.35
N LEU A 82 8.98 16.14 -6.99
CA LEU A 82 8.10 15.08 -6.54
C LEU A 82 8.86 13.78 -6.68
N VAL A 83 9.46 13.31 -5.58
CA VAL A 83 9.99 11.95 -5.53
C VAL A 83 8.78 11.03 -5.44
N SER A 84 8.44 10.36 -6.55
CA SER A 84 7.50 9.23 -6.51
C SER A 84 8.16 8.11 -5.72
N LEU A 85 7.59 7.79 -4.58
CA LEU A 85 8.13 6.78 -3.67
C LEU A 85 7.56 5.37 -3.93
N GLY A 86 6.75 5.20 -4.97
CA GLY A 86 5.99 3.96 -5.22
C GLY A 86 5.16 3.54 -3.99
N ASP A 87 4.97 2.23 -3.82
CA ASP A 87 4.30 1.56 -2.69
C ASP A 87 5.05 1.69 -1.35
N SER A 88 5.52 2.90 -1.04
CA SER A 88 6.20 3.17 0.22
C SER A 88 5.23 3.06 1.39
N ARG A 89 5.57 2.15 2.30
CA ARG A 89 4.82 1.89 3.53
C ARG A 89 4.84 3.10 4.45
N THR A 90 3.66 3.59 4.81
CA THR A 90 3.46 4.68 5.78
C THR A 90 2.64 4.16 6.97
N ARG A 91 2.92 4.65 8.19
CA ARG A 91 2.19 4.26 9.40
C ARG A 91 1.81 5.46 10.26
N VAL A 92 0.53 5.63 10.54
CA VAL A 92 0.02 6.64 11.48
C VAL A 92 -1.09 6.03 12.32
N GLY A 93 -0.93 6.03 13.65
CA GLY A 93 -1.98 5.67 14.62
C GLY A 93 -2.82 4.44 14.25
N GLY A 94 -2.32 3.23 14.50
CA GLY A 94 -3.04 1.98 14.22
C GLY A 94 -3.27 1.67 12.73
N ARG A 95 -2.85 2.55 11.82
CA ARG A 95 -3.04 2.38 10.36
C ARG A 95 -1.70 2.34 9.65
N GLY A 96 -1.52 1.33 8.80
CA GLY A 96 -0.43 1.18 7.86
C GLY A 96 -0.97 1.14 6.44
N LYS A 97 -0.42 1.98 5.56
CA LYS A 97 -0.84 2.10 4.17
C LYS A 97 0.35 2.00 3.23
N GLU A 98 0.14 1.37 2.09
CA GLU A 98 1.05 1.34 0.95
C GLU A 98 0.25 1.87 -0.23
N ALA A 99 0.39 3.15 -0.52
CA ALA A 99 -0.36 3.79 -1.60
C ALA A 99 0.34 3.53 -2.94
N ASP A 100 -0.45 3.36 -4.01
CA ASP A 100 0.05 3.11 -5.37
C ASP A 100 1.16 4.09 -5.80
N GLU A 101 0.94 5.37 -5.49
CA GLU A 101 1.95 6.40 -5.58
C GLU A 101 1.85 7.37 -4.41
N SER A 102 3.02 7.76 -3.90
CA SER A 102 3.17 8.77 -2.87
C SER A 102 4.11 9.85 -3.34
N PHE A 103 3.70 11.09 -3.09
CA PHE A 103 4.40 12.29 -3.49
C PHE A 103 4.92 13.03 -2.25
N VAL A 104 6.21 13.31 -2.24
CA VAL A 104 6.88 13.98 -1.11
C VAL A 104 7.61 15.24 -1.58
N PRO A 105 7.41 16.40 -0.92
CA PRO A 105 8.21 17.59 -1.19
C PRO A 105 9.69 17.35 -0.91
N PHE A 106 10.57 17.92 -1.73
CA PHE A 106 12.02 17.79 -1.61
C PHE A 106 12.57 18.16 -0.22
N ASP A 107 12.03 19.22 0.39
CA ASP A 107 12.47 19.69 1.71
C ASP A 107 12.04 18.78 2.87
N LYS A 108 11.31 17.69 2.57
CA LYS A 108 10.91 16.71 3.58
C LYS A 108 12.04 15.67 3.73
N PRO A 109 12.44 15.33 4.96
CA PRO A 109 13.47 14.31 5.19
C PRO A 109 13.07 12.95 4.61
N GLU A 110 14.08 12.17 4.19
CA GLU A 110 13.91 10.84 3.61
C GLU A 110 13.01 9.94 4.46
N ILE A 111 12.05 9.29 3.80
CA ILE A 111 11.19 8.29 4.40
C ILE A 111 11.93 6.96 4.28
N ASN A 112 12.23 6.31 5.42
CA ASN A 112 12.76 4.95 5.39
C ASN A 112 11.64 3.96 5.00
N SER A 113 12.00 2.77 4.54
CA SER A 113 11.06 1.72 4.10
C SER A 113 10.07 1.25 5.18
N ASN A 114 10.27 1.66 6.44
CA ASN A 114 9.40 1.34 7.57
C ASN A 114 8.34 2.43 7.84
N GLY A 115 8.31 3.48 7.02
CA GLY A 115 7.39 4.60 7.16
C GLY A 115 7.74 5.53 8.33
N ARG A 116 7.02 6.65 8.41
CA ARG A 116 7.16 7.63 9.48
C ARG A 116 5.95 7.57 10.39
N GLU A 117 6.15 7.44 11.71
CA GLU A 117 5.10 7.72 12.68
C GLU A 117 4.67 9.19 12.51
N GLY A 118 3.41 9.42 12.13
CA GLY A 118 2.81 10.74 12.22
C GLY A 118 2.69 11.17 13.69
N PRO A 119 2.77 12.47 14.00
CA PRO A 119 2.54 12.93 15.36
C PRO A 119 1.16 12.48 15.83
N ASN A 120 1.09 11.93 17.04
CA ASN A 120 -0.19 11.65 17.68
C ASN A 120 -0.95 12.99 17.79
N SER A 121 -2.09 13.07 17.10
CA SER A 121 -3.05 14.16 17.22
C SER A 121 -3.74 14.14 18.57
#